data_AF-A0A6G3QHB4-F1
#
_entry.id   AF-A0A6G3QHB4-F1
#
_cell.length_a   1.000
_cell.length_b   1.000
_cell.length_c   1.000
_cell.angle_alpha   90.00
_cell.angle_beta   90.00
_cell.angle_gamma   90.00
#
_symmetry.space_group_name_H-M   'P 1'
#
loop_
_entity.id
_entity.type
_entity.pdbx_description
1 polymer ?
#
loop_
_entity_poly.entity_id
_entity_poly.type
_entity_poly.pdbx_seq_one_letter_code
_entity_poly.pdbx_strand_id
1 'polypeptide(L)'
;MSDITWHRPEFQGKDDQLVSLAGVAVFAGVTRAAVSNWRKRHDFPKPVMTAGRTVWVVRTEAETWLASRSTQSATDTETKRAALEAREARQAIALATTRKKLRELRQQH
;
A
#
# COMPACT_ATOMS: atom_id res chain seq x y z
N MET A 1 11.74 7.91 22.24
CA MET A 1 10.40 8.28 22.74
C MET A 1 9.48 8.33 21.55
N SER A 2 8.56 7.36 21.42
CA SER A 2 7.60 7.37 20.33
C SER A 2 6.57 8.46 20.65
N ASP A 3 6.63 9.58 19.94
CA ASP A 3 5.57 10.59 20.03
C ASP A 3 4.29 9.97 19.46
N ILE A 4 3.27 9.90 20.32
CA ILE A 4 1.94 9.44 19.93
C ILE A 4 1.09 10.68 19.69
N THR A 5 0.84 10.96 18.43
CA THR A 5 -0.02 12.07 18.03
C THR A 5 -1.45 11.55 17.82
N TRP A 6 -2.37 11.98 18.66
CA TRP A 6 -3.80 11.74 18.48
C TRP A 6 -4.39 12.82 17.57
N HIS A 7 -4.98 12.39 16.46
CA HIS A 7 -5.68 13.27 15.52
C HIS A 7 -7.20 13.27 15.76
N ARG A 8 -7.73 12.20 16.36
CA ARG A 8 -9.14 12.03 16.70
C ARG A 8 -9.28 11.61 18.17
N PRO A 9 -9.29 12.58 19.11
CA PRO A 9 -9.33 12.28 20.54
C PRO A 9 -10.61 11.57 20.97
N GLU A 10 -11.68 11.59 20.18
CA GLU A 10 -12.94 10.89 20.47
C GLU A 10 -12.83 9.35 20.42
N PHE A 11 -11.71 8.83 19.91
CA PHE A 11 -11.34 7.40 19.89
C PHE A 11 -10.23 7.05 20.89
N GLN A 12 -9.79 8.00 21.72
CA GLN A 12 -8.83 7.72 22.77
C GLN A 12 -9.44 6.75 23.78
N GLY A 13 -8.78 5.61 24.03
CA GLY A 13 -9.30 4.53 24.87
C GLY A 13 -10.30 3.59 24.20
N LYS A 14 -10.54 3.73 22.88
CA LYS A 14 -11.35 2.81 22.07
C LYS A 14 -10.45 1.89 21.22
N ASP A 15 -9.43 1.33 21.84
CA ASP A 15 -8.34 0.61 21.16
C ASP A 15 -8.85 -0.58 20.33
N ASP A 16 -9.91 -1.24 20.81
CA ASP A 16 -10.60 -2.35 20.14
C ASP A 16 -11.22 -1.96 18.77
N GLN A 17 -11.59 -0.68 18.61
CA GLN A 17 -12.16 -0.15 17.37
C GLN A 17 -11.08 0.37 16.40
N LEU A 18 -9.80 0.32 16.78
CA LEU A 18 -8.71 0.83 15.98
C LEU A 18 -7.96 -0.29 15.27
N VAL A 19 -7.60 -0.03 14.02
CA VAL A 19 -6.80 -0.94 13.22
C VAL A 19 -5.62 -0.19 12.60
N SER A 20 -4.43 -0.78 12.67
CA SER A 20 -3.27 -0.21 12.01
C SER A 20 -3.36 -0.37 10.49
N LEU A 21 -2.65 0.46 9.73
CA LEU A 21 -2.58 0.29 8.27
C LEU A 21 -2.07 -1.10 7.85
N ALA A 22 -1.25 -1.74 8.67
CA ALA A 22 -0.80 -3.11 8.44
C ALA A 22 -1.94 -4.11 8.66
N GLY A 23 -2.76 -3.93 9.71
CA GLY A 23 -3.97 -4.72 9.94
C GLY A 23 -4.97 -4.58 8.80
N VAL A 24 -5.22 -3.35 8.30
CA VAL A 24 -6.08 -3.11 7.13
C VAL A 24 -5.55 -3.85 5.89
N ALA A 25 -4.24 -3.86 5.68
CA ALA A 25 -3.62 -4.57 4.57
C ALA A 25 -3.88 -6.09 4.63
N VAL A 26 -3.79 -6.68 5.83
CA VAL A 26 -4.10 -8.09 6.08
C VAL A 26 -5.58 -8.38 5.85
N PHE A 27 -6.49 -7.55 6.39
CA PHE A 27 -7.93 -7.71 6.17
C PHE A 27 -8.34 -7.62 4.70
N ALA A 28 -7.68 -6.74 3.94
CA ALA A 28 -7.95 -6.55 2.51
C ALA A 28 -7.15 -7.49 1.60
N GLY A 29 -6.25 -8.32 2.14
CA GLY A 29 -5.38 -9.21 1.34
C GLY A 29 -4.39 -8.47 0.43
N VAL A 30 -3.98 -7.24 0.79
CA VAL A 30 -3.07 -6.41 -0.02
C VAL A 30 -1.76 -6.10 0.71
N THR A 31 -0.81 -5.49 0.01
CA THR A 31 0.43 -5.01 0.63
C THR A 31 0.23 -3.69 1.37
N ARG A 32 1.08 -3.43 2.39
CA ARG A 32 1.12 -2.14 3.11
C ARG A 32 1.40 -0.94 2.17
N ALA A 33 2.14 -1.17 1.09
CA ALA A 33 2.39 -0.16 0.06
C ALA A 33 1.11 0.22 -0.72
N ALA A 34 0.24 -0.76 -0.99
CA ALA A 34 -1.08 -0.52 -1.60
C ALA A 34 -1.93 0.38 -0.70
N VAL A 35 -2.02 0.06 0.60
CA VAL A 35 -2.74 0.88 1.58
C VAL A 35 -2.16 2.30 1.67
N SER A 36 -0.83 2.44 1.61
CA SER A 36 -0.19 3.76 1.60
C SER A 36 -0.52 4.57 0.34
N ASN A 37 -0.67 3.91 -0.81
CA ASN A 37 -1.12 4.56 -2.04
C ASN A 37 -2.60 4.95 -1.97
N TRP A 38 -3.45 4.15 -1.32
CA TRP A 38 -4.86 4.50 -1.13
C TRP A 38 -5.03 5.78 -0.34
N ARG A 39 -4.28 5.93 0.75
CA ARG A 39 -4.26 7.17 1.54
C ARG A 39 -3.89 8.42 0.73
N LYS A 40 -3.14 8.27 -0.36
CA LYS A 40 -2.73 9.39 -1.23
C LYS A 40 -3.73 9.71 -2.34
N ARG A 41 -4.51 8.72 -2.79
CA ARG A 41 -5.28 8.81 -4.05
C ARG A 41 -6.78 8.69 -3.86
N HIS A 42 -7.23 8.25 -2.70
CA HIS A 42 -8.63 7.99 -2.42
C HIS A 42 -8.99 8.59 -1.06
N ASP A 43 -10.29 8.76 -0.82
CA ASP A 43 -10.89 9.17 0.47
C ASP A 43 -10.73 8.07 1.54
N PHE A 44 -9.49 7.70 1.79
CA PHE A 44 -9.14 6.74 2.83
C PHE A 44 -9.50 7.33 4.21
N PRO A 45 -9.96 6.50 5.17
CA PRO A 45 -10.33 6.98 6.50
C PRO A 45 -9.26 7.83 7.16
N LYS A 46 -9.70 8.87 7.87
CA LYS A 46 -8.79 9.79 8.56
C LYS A 46 -8.03 9.04 9.66
N PRO A 47 -6.72 9.31 9.82
CA PRO A 47 -5.94 8.72 10.89
C PRO A 47 -6.52 9.14 12.25
N VAL A 48 -6.66 8.18 13.15
CA VAL A 48 -7.05 8.40 14.55
C VAL A 48 -5.82 8.75 15.38
N MET A 49 -4.76 7.96 15.21
CA MET A 49 -3.52 8.06 15.96
C MET A 49 -2.33 7.74 15.06
N THR A 50 -1.26 8.52 15.20
CA THR A 50 0.04 8.25 14.60
C THR A 50 1.04 7.98 15.72
N ALA A 51 1.63 6.78 15.72
CA ALA A 51 2.67 6.38 16.66
C ALA A 51 3.93 6.01 15.87
N GLY A 52 4.89 6.93 15.81
CA GLY A 52 6.09 6.79 14.98
C GLY A 52 5.76 6.59 13.49
N ARG A 53 6.02 5.39 12.95
CA ARG A 53 5.75 5.03 11.53
C ARG A 53 4.41 4.30 11.35
N THR A 54 3.69 4.05 12.43
CA THR A 54 2.43 3.31 12.41
C THR A 54 1.28 4.27 12.55
N VAL A 55 0.34 4.16 11.62
CA VAL A 55 -0.89 4.95 11.61
C VAL A 55 -2.05 4.01 11.89
N TRP A 56 -2.96 4.46 12.75
CA TRP A 56 -4.16 3.77 13.15
C TRP A 56 -5.39 4.52 12.63
N VAL A 57 -6.38 3.76 12.17
CA VAL A 57 -7.67 4.25 11.66
C VAL A 57 -8.80 3.49 12.34
N VAL A 58 -10.02 4.01 12.22
CA VAL A 58 -11.21 3.32 12.72
C VAL A 58 -11.46 2.08 11.86
N ARG A 59 -11.59 0.92 12.52
CA ARG A 59 -11.83 -0.38 11.90
C ARG A 59 -13.10 -0.37 11.04
N THR A 60 -14.20 0.11 11.61
CA THR A 60 -15.49 0.20 10.92
C THR A 60 -15.42 1.10 9.70
N GLU A 61 -14.77 2.27 9.78
CA GLU A 61 -14.61 3.16 8.61
C GLU A 61 -13.77 2.50 7.52
N ALA A 62 -12.71 1.77 7.89
CA ALA A 62 -11.90 1.02 6.94
C ALA A 62 -12.68 -0.13 6.28
N GLU A 63 -13.49 -0.87 7.03
CA GLU A 63 -14.35 -1.93 6.52
C GLU A 63 -15.45 -1.40 5.60
N THR A 64 -16.13 -0.32 5.99
CA THR A 64 -17.13 0.34 5.13
C THR A 64 -16.50 0.88 3.85
N TRP A 65 -15.34 1.51 3.94
CA TRP A 65 -14.61 1.98 2.76
C TRP A 65 -14.23 0.81 1.83
N LEU A 66 -13.69 -0.29 2.39
CA LEU A 66 -13.38 -1.50 1.63
C LEU A 66 -14.62 -2.11 0.97
N ALA A 67 -15.73 -2.20 1.69
CA ALA A 67 -16.99 -2.71 1.16
C ALA A 67 -17.52 -1.86 0.00
N SER A 68 -17.47 -0.53 0.13
CA SER A 68 -17.83 0.40 -0.95
C SER A 68 -16.93 0.27 -2.18
N ARG A 69 -15.71 -0.24 -1.97
CA ARG A 69 -14.68 -0.35 -3.00
C ARG A 69 -14.61 -1.73 -3.61
N SER A 70 -15.00 -2.82 -2.95
CA SER A 70 -15.02 -4.17 -3.55
C SER A 70 -15.84 -4.20 -4.85
N THR A 71 -16.89 -3.37 -4.94
CA THR A 71 -17.69 -3.17 -6.16
C THR A 71 -16.92 -2.42 -7.27
N GLN A 72 -15.97 -1.54 -6.91
CA GLN A 72 -15.08 -0.79 -7.83
C GLN A 72 -13.70 -1.44 -8.04
N SER A 73 -13.30 -2.36 -7.15
CA SER A 73 -11.97 -2.96 -7.12
C SER A 73 -11.88 -4.13 -8.08
N ALA A 74 -13.00 -4.76 -8.45
CA ALA A 74 -13.02 -5.74 -9.54
C ALA A 74 -12.49 -5.14 -10.86
N THR A 75 -12.86 -3.90 -11.18
CA THR A 75 -12.38 -3.17 -12.37
C THR A 75 -10.97 -2.58 -12.18
N ASP A 76 -10.61 -2.16 -10.96
CA ASP A 76 -9.29 -1.58 -10.64
C ASP A 76 -8.17 -2.64 -10.50
N THR A 77 -8.52 -3.89 -10.14
CA THR A 77 -7.57 -5.02 -9.98
C THR A 77 -7.00 -5.47 -11.32
N GLU A 78 -7.84 -5.54 -12.35
CA GLU A 78 -7.43 -5.88 -13.73
C GLU A 78 -6.42 -4.85 -14.27
N THR A 79 -6.70 -3.56 -14.04
CA THR A 79 -5.82 -2.46 -14.48
C THR A 79 -4.50 -2.43 -13.71
N LYS A 80 -4.52 -2.77 -12.41
CA LYS A 80 -3.33 -2.86 -11.57
C LYS A 80 -2.42 -4.04 -11.89
N ARG A 81 -2.98 -5.18 -12.29
CA ARG A 81 -2.21 -6.35 -12.75
C ARG A 81 -1.43 -5.99 -14.02
N ALA A 82 -2.11 -5.38 -14.99
CA ALA A 82 -1.48 -4.89 -16.22
C ALA A 82 -0.39 -3.84 -15.96
N ALA A 83 -0.58 -2.94 -14.99
CA ALA A 83 0.41 -1.92 -14.63
C ALA A 83 1.66 -2.50 -13.92
N LEU A 84 1.49 -3.58 -13.14
CA LEU A 84 2.61 -4.29 -12.52
C LEU A 84 3.41 -5.08 -13.57
N GLU A 85 2.74 -5.82 -14.44
CA GLU A 85 3.36 -6.57 -15.54
C GLU A 85 4.13 -5.66 -16.49
N ALA A 86 3.57 -4.48 -16.84
CA ALA A 86 4.27 -3.49 -17.66
C ALA A 86 5.54 -2.93 -16.99
N ARG A 87 5.58 -2.90 -15.66
CA ARG A 87 6.71 -2.37 -14.87
C ARG A 87 7.79 -3.44 -14.65
N GLU A 88 7.41 -4.71 -14.55
CA GLU A 88 8.32 -5.85 -14.53
C GLU A 88 8.94 -6.09 -15.91
N ALA A 89 8.15 -6.00 -16.99
CA ALA A 89 8.66 -6.12 -18.36
C ALA A 89 9.73 -5.06 -18.67
N ARG A 90 9.54 -3.82 -18.21
CA ARG A 90 10.55 -2.74 -18.35
C ARG A 90 11.85 -3.04 -17.57
N GLN A 91 11.76 -3.63 -16.39
CA GLN A 91 12.94 -4.03 -15.60
C GLN A 91 13.68 -5.22 -16.24
N ALA A 92 12.94 -6.20 -16.79
CA ALA A 92 13.54 -7.35 -17.48
C ALA A 92 14.31 -6.93 -18.74
N ILE A 93 13.78 -5.98 -19.52
CA ILE A 93 14.47 -5.42 -20.69
C ILE A 93 15.75 -4.68 -20.26
N ALA A 94 15.69 -3.86 -19.20
CA ALA A 94 16.86 -3.14 -18.69
C ALA A 94 17.97 -4.08 -18.19
N LEU A 95 17.61 -5.16 -17.51
CA LEU A 95 18.55 -6.20 -17.05
C LEU A 95 19.13 -7.01 -18.22
N ALA A 96 18.33 -7.37 -19.22
CA ALA A 96 18.79 -8.07 -20.42
C ALA A 96 19.81 -7.23 -21.21
N THR A 97 19.54 -5.93 -21.34
CA THR A 97 20.44 -4.98 -22.00
C THR A 97 21.77 -4.86 -21.25
N THR A 98 21.71 -4.81 -19.92
CA THR A 98 22.89 -4.78 -19.05
C THR A 98 23.72 -6.05 -19.17
N ARG A 99 23.06 -7.22 -19.21
CA ARG A 99 23.71 -8.54 -19.38
C ARG A 99 24.40 -8.70 -20.74
N LYS A 100 23.80 -8.16 -21.81
CA LYS A 100 24.41 -8.17 -23.15
C LYS A 100 25.69 -7.35 -23.18
N LYS A 101 25.66 -6.13 -22.63
CA LYS A 101 26.82 -5.23 -22.52
C LYS A 101 27.97 -5.88 -21.74
N LEU A 102 27.65 -6.59 -20.65
CA LEU A 102 28.63 -7.29 -19.82
C LEU A 102 29.29 -8.48 -20.57
N ARG A 103 28.55 -9.16 -21.46
CA ARG A 103 29.09 -10.24 -22.30
C ARG A 103 30.03 -9.70 -23.38
N GLU A 104 29.69 -8.59 -24.03
CA GLU A 104 30.53 -7.94 -25.04
C GLU A 104 31.84 -7.43 -24.44
N LEU A 105 31.80 -6.84 -23.24
CA LEU A 105 33.00 -6.42 -22.50
C LEU A 105 33.93 -7.58 -22.11
N ARG A 106 33.37 -8.77 -21.88
CA ARG A 106 34.15 -9.96 -21.49
C ARG A 106 34.80 -10.68 -22.68
N GLN A 107 34.41 -10.37 -23.91
CA GLN A 107 35.02 -10.92 -25.14
C GLN A 107 36.14 -10.04 -25.71
N GLN A 108 36.39 -8.86 -25.13
CA GLN A 108 37.44 -7.93 -25.55
C GLN A 108 38.75 -8.07 -24.77
N HIS A 109 38.92 -9.15 -24.00
CA HIS A 109 40.09 -9.40 -23.15
C HIS A 109 40.59 -10.83 -23.32
#